data_AF-A0AA86SD66-F1
#
_entry.id   AF-A0AA86SD66-F1
#
_cell.length_a   1.000
_cell.length_b   1.000
_cell.length_c   1.000
_cell.angle_alpha   90.00
_cell.angle_beta   90.00
_cell.angle_gamma   90.00
#
_symmetry.space_group_name_H-M   'P 1'
#
loop_
_entity.id
_entity.type
_entity.pdbx_description
1 polymer ?
#
loop_
_entity_poly.entity_id
_entity_poly.type
_entity_poly.pdbx_seq_one_letter_code
_entity_poly.pdbx_strand_id
1 'polypeptide(L)'
;MSSDISGKAELSSVVYKVGESMQELIKLWKEYELSQSQVEKNSESSNSGPTLEIRIPAENVTATNRQVLLPCVRGGQLWGTDVYTYDSDLVAGYCRPTASPPPVAVQELQTTIRVLPPQDCYISTLRNNVRSRAWGAAIGCSYKVERCCIVKKGGGTIDLEPCLTHTSTIEPTLAPVAVERTMTTRAAASNALRQQRFVREVTIQYNLCNEPWIKYSISIVADKGLKKPLYTSARLKKGEVLYLETHSCRYELCFTGEKMVKAIPASQMHDPDTEKSQNHHPTNGEKADSDHVMVDVFRWSRCKNPLPQKVMRLIGIPLPLEHVEVLEESLDWEDVQWSQTGVWIAGKEYTLARVHFL
;
A
#
# COMPACT_ATOMS: atom_id res chain seq x y z
N MET A 1 32.08 -4.86 43.70
CA MET A 1 32.68 -5.06 42.37
C MET A 1 31.82 -6.08 41.64
N SER A 2 30.87 -5.62 40.84
CA SER A 2 30.18 -6.44 39.84
C SER A 2 29.83 -5.51 38.70
N SER A 3 30.61 -5.62 37.64
CA SER A 3 30.51 -4.87 36.39
C SER A 3 29.53 -5.60 35.47
N ASP A 4 28.36 -5.01 35.22
CA ASP A 4 27.48 -5.41 34.13
C ASP A 4 27.99 -4.79 32.83
N ILE A 5 28.67 -5.61 32.02
CA ILE A 5 29.03 -5.28 30.65
C ILE A 5 27.83 -5.70 29.78
N SER A 6 26.92 -4.76 29.53
CA SER A 6 25.92 -4.90 28.47
C SER A 6 26.60 -4.65 27.12
N GLY A 7 26.97 -5.73 26.44
CA GLY A 7 27.45 -5.69 25.07
C GLY A 7 26.32 -5.27 24.13
N LYS A 8 26.20 -3.98 23.85
CA LYS A 8 25.56 -3.52 22.62
C LYS A 8 26.41 -4.02 21.46
N ALA A 9 25.84 -4.85 20.59
CA ALA A 9 26.44 -5.13 19.30
C ALA A 9 26.69 -3.77 18.61
N GLU A 10 27.96 -3.47 18.29
CA GLU A 10 28.32 -2.26 17.55
C GLU A 10 27.65 -2.32 16.16
N LEU A 11 26.53 -1.62 16.01
CA LEU A 11 25.94 -1.36 14.71
C LEU A 11 26.87 -0.41 13.96
N SER A 12 27.29 -0.79 12.75
CA SER A 12 27.98 0.14 11.87
C SER A 12 27.05 1.31 11.56
N SER A 13 27.57 2.54 11.64
CA SER A 13 26.78 3.76 11.41
C SER A 13 27.44 4.63 10.34
N VAL A 14 26.66 5.14 9.40
CA VAL A 14 27.10 6.09 8.38
C VAL A 14 26.20 7.33 8.36
N VAL A 15 26.79 8.48 8.05
CA VAL A 15 26.02 9.70 7.76
C VAL A 15 25.65 9.72 6.28
N TYR A 16 24.36 9.81 5.99
CA TYR A 16 23.84 9.84 4.63
C TYR A 16 24.39 11.05 3.88
N LYS A 17 25.08 10.74 2.79
CA LYS A 17 25.50 11.67 1.75
C LYS A 17 24.89 11.24 0.43
N VAL A 18 24.38 12.21 -0.32
CA VAL A 18 23.77 11.99 -1.63
C VAL A 18 24.78 11.34 -2.56
N GLY A 19 24.44 10.17 -3.10
CA GLY A 19 25.27 9.42 -4.06
C GLY A 19 26.43 8.60 -3.48
N GLU A 20 26.86 8.82 -2.24
CA GLU A 20 27.99 8.07 -1.62
C GLU A 20 27.52 6.91 -0.73
N SER A 21 26.39 7.09 -0.01
CA SER A 21 25.91 6.13 1.01
C SER A 21 25.61 4.73 0.46
N MET A 22 25.34 4.62 -0.85
CA MET A 22 24.96 3.36 -1.48
C MET A 22 26.16 2.44 -1.77
N GLN A 23 27.38 3.00 -1.87
CA GLN A 23 28.59 2.19 -2.08
C GLN A 23 28.93 1.35 -0.84
N GLU A 24 28.58 1.85 0.35
CA GLU A 24 28.80 1.13 1.60
C GLU A 24 27.95 -0.14 1.70
N LEU A 25 26.76 -0.18 1.08
CA LEU A 25 25.92 -1.39 1.06
C LEU A 25 26.61 -2.53 0.32
N ILE A 26 27.19 -2.22 -0.84
CA ILE A 26 27.92 -3.20 -1.65
C ILE A 26 29.14 -3.69 -0.89
N LYS A 27 29.87 -2.79 -0.22
CA LYS A 27 31.04 -3.14 0.58
C LYS A 27 30.65 -4.07 1.74
N LEU A 28 29.64 -3.66 2.52
CA LEU A 28 29.11 -4.41 3.67
C LEU A 28 28.61 -5.81 3.24
N TRP A 29 27.93 -5.90 2.10
CA TRP A 29 27.46 -7.17 1.56
C TRP A 29 28.63 -8.10 1.18
N LYS A 30 29.63 -7.59 0.47
CA LYS A 30 30.82 -8.38 0.08
C LYS A 30 31.60 -8.88 1.31
N GLU A 31 31.78 -8.03 2.32
CA GLU A 31 32.43 -8.41 3.57
C GLU A 31 31.64 -9.51 4.31
N TYR A 32 30.31 -9.39 4.32
CA TYR A 32 29.44 -10.41 4.89
C TYR A 32 29.51 -11.75 4.14
N GLU A 33 29.44 -11.74 2.81
CA GLU A 33 29.59 -12.97 2.00
C GLU A 33 30.94 -13.66 2.24
N LEU A 34 32.02 -12.88 2.32
CA LEU A 34 33.35 -13.39 2.65
C LEU A 34 33.38 -14.03 4.04
N SER A 35 32.77 -13.40 5.05
CA SER A 35 32.71 -13.94 6.41
C SER A 35 31.88 -15.22 6.52
N GLN A 36 30.77 -15.32 5.79
CA GLN A 36 29.92 -16.51 5.75
C GLN A 36 30.56 -17.67 5.01
N SER A 37 31.42 -17.39 4.03
CA SER A 37 32.15 -18.44 3.29
C SER A 37 33.20 -19.18 4.14
N GLN A 38 33.59 -18.63 5.30
CA GLN A 38 34.56 -19.23 6.22
C GLN A 38 33.93 -20.06 7.35
N VAL A 39 32.60 -20.00 7.51
CA VAL A 39 31.87 -20.74 8.56
C VAL A 39 31.07 -21.84 7.87
N GLU A 40 31.44 -23.11 8.10
CA GLU A 40 30.78 -24.26 7.49
C GLU A 40 29.26 -24.26 7.77
N LYS A 41 28.50 -24.45 6.69
CA LYS A 41 27.03 -24.53 6.67
C LYS A 41 26.53 -25.60 7.64
N ASN A 42 25.88 -25.17 8.72
CA ASN A 42 24.87 -25.95 9.43
C ASN A 42 23.89 -25.03 10.16
N SER A 43 22.84 -24.60 9.47
CA SER A 43 21.48 -24.45 10.04
C SER A 43 20.53 -23.91 8.97
N GLU A 44 19.35 -24.51 8.92
CA GLU A 44 18.20 -24.01 8.16
C GLU A 44 17.77 -22.64 8.70
N SER A 45 17.52 -21.71 7.78
CA SER A 45 16.79 -20.45 7.97
C SER A 45 17.36 -19.44 8.99
N SER A 46 17.90 -18.33 8.48
CA SER A 46 17.46 -17.03 8.97
C SER A 46 17.83 -15.91 7.99
N ASN A 47 16.89 -15.00 7.78
CA ASN A 47 16.98 -13.74 7.05
C ASN A 47 18.02 -12.75 7.64
N SER A 48 19.19 -13.20 8.11
CA SER A 48 20.08 -12.40 8.96
C SER A 48 21.24 -11.75 8.20
N GLY A 49 20.94 -11.04 7.10
CA GLY A 49 21.94 -10.18 6.47
C GLY A 49 22.43 -9.05 7.40
N PRO A 50 23.57 -8.42 7.12
CA PRO A 50 24.18 -7.42 8.00
C PRO A 50 23.32 -6.15 8.08
N THR A 51 23.32 -5.51 9.24
CA THR A 51 22.55 -4.28 9.48
C THR A 51 23.45 -3.06 9.47
N LEU A 52 22.96 -1.97 8.90
CA LEU A 52 23.65 -0.68 8.84
C LEU A 52 22.71 0.42 9.35
N GLU A 53 23.20 1.27 10.22
CA GLU A 53 22.50 2.46 10.66
C GLU A 53 22.90 3.66 9.79
N ILE A 54 21.91 4.37 9.25
CA ILE A 54 22.10 5.50 8.36
C ILE A 54 21.48 6.74 9.00
N ARG A 55 22.30 7.75 9.25
CA ARG A 55 21.91 9.03 9.84
C ARG A 55 21.73 10.08 8.76
N ILE A 56 20.50 10.48 8.48
CA ILE A 56 20.12 11.45 7.45
C ILE A 56 19.91 12.82 8.10
N PRO A 57 20.78 13.81 7.85
CA PRO A 57 20.64 15.15 8.39
C PRO A 57 19.29 15.80 8.01
N ALA A 58 18.71 16.62 8.88
CA ALA A 58 17.39 17.22 8.66
C ALA A 58 17.28 18.00 7.34
N GLU A 59 18.35 18.64 6.87
CA GLU A 59 18.44 19.34 5.59
C GLU A 59 18.18 18.43 4.36
N ASN A 60 18.44 17.14 4.50
CA ASN A 60 18.25 16.13 3.46
C ASN A 60 16.86 15.48 3.49
N VAL A 61 16.04 15.77 4.52
CA VAL A 61 14.69 15.20 4.71
C VAL A 61 13.59 16.07 4.06
N THR A 62 13.94 17.07 3.23
CA THR A 62 12.99 18.04 2.67
C THR A 62 12.65 17.78 1.20
N ALA A 63 11.38 17.93 0.81
CA ALA A 63 10.96 17.80 -0.60
C ALA A 63 11.53 18.90 -1.51
N THR A 64 11.98 20.01 -0.91
CA THR A 64 12.58 21.16 -1.59
C THR A 64 14.08 21.02 -1.82
N ASN A 65 14.72 19.99 -1.27
CA ASN A 65 16.13 19.73 -1.51
C ASN A 65 16.32 19.29 -2.98
N ARG A 66 16.83 20.22 -3.81
CA ARG A 66 17.07 20.01 -5.24
C ARG A 66 18.16 18.97 -5.54
N GLN A 67 19.01 18.64 -4.57
CA GLN A 67 20.07 17.63 -4.72
C GLN A 67 19.61 16.22 -4.34
N VAL A 68 18.72 16.08 -3.35
CA VAL A 68 18.29 14.77 -2.84
C VAL A 68 16.99 14.30 -3.50
N LEU A 69 15.96 15.14 -3.44
CA LEU A 69 14.60 14.64 -3.52
C LEU A 69 13.92 14.99 -4.85
N LEU A 70 14.30 16.12 -5.44
CA LEU A 70 13.89 16.47 -6.79
C LEU A 70 14.40 15.48 -7.86
N PRO A 71 15.65 14.99 -7.82
CA PRO A 71 16.14 13.96 -8.74
C PRO A 71 15.53 12.58 -8.47
N CYS A 72 15.24 12.21 -7.23
CA CYS A 72 14.64 10.91 -6.93
C CYS A 72 13.14 10.86 -7.26
N VAL A 73 12.39 11.92 -6.95
CA VAL A 73 10.94 12.03 -7.25
C VAL A 73 10.67 12.39 -8.71
N ARG A 74 11.55 13.15 -9.39
CA ARG A 74 11.42 13.43 -10.84
C ARG A 74 12.21 12.47 -11.74
N GLY A 75 13.27 11.83 -11.23
CA GLY A 75 14.18 10.96 -11.99
C GLY A 75 14.01 9.46 -11.70
N GLY A 76 13.16 9.06 -10.75
CA GLY A 76 12.69 7.67 -10.63
C GLY A 76 13.71 6.66 -10.11
N GLN A 77 14.55 7.06 -9.14
CA GLN A 77 15.59 6.22 -8.52
C GLN A 77 15.09 5.44 -7.30
N LEU A 78 13.95 4.77 -7.43
CA LEU A 78 13.44 3.86 -6.40
C LEU A 78 12.92 2.61 -7.10
N TRP A 79 13.52 1.45 -6.85
CA TRP A 79 13.13 0.17 -7.44
C TRP A 79 12.79 -0.82 -6.33
N GLY A 80 11.63 -1.45 -6.45
CA GLY A 80 11.12 -2.38 -5.44
C GLY A 80 10.23 -1.74 -4.38
N THR A 81 9.73 -2.60 -3.50
CA THR A 81 8.81 -2.26 -2.40
C THR A 81 9.13 -3.18 -1.24
N ASP A 82 9.31 -2.60 -0.05
CA ASP A 82 9.82 -3.24 1.19
C ASP A 82 11.25 -3.78 1.07
N VAL A 83 11.58 -4.44 -0.03
CA VAL A 83 12.95 -4.74 -0.45
C VAL A 83 13.27 -3.91 -1.69
N TYR A 84 14.36 -3.15 -1.59
CA TYR A 84 14.80 -2.19 -2.59
C TYR A 84 16.16 -2.62 -3.16
N THR A 85 16.42 -2.24 -4.41
CA THR A 85 17.75 -2.40 -5.01
C THR A 85 18.77 -1.53 -4.29
N TYR A 86 20.04 -1.94 -4.25
CA TYR A 86 21.12 -1.16 -3.61
C TYR A 86 21.32 0.26 -4.15
N ASP A 87 20.75 0.64 -5.29
CA ASP A 87 20.85 1.97 -5.90
C ASP A 87 19.59 2.82 -5.69
N SER A 88 18.61 2.30 -4.94
CA SER A 88 17.39 3.02 -4.57
C SER A 88 17.67 4.07 -3.48
N ASP A 89 17.02 5.23 -3.60
CA ASP A 89 17.15 6.28 -2.58
C ASP A 89 16.45 5.91 -1.26
N LEU A 90 17.22 5.97 -0.17
CA LEU A 90 16.76 5.58 1.16
C LEU A 90 15.65 6.49 1.71
N VAL A 91 15.71 7.80 1.45
CA VAL A 91 14.73 8.77 1.95
C VAL A 91 13.38 8.53 1.29
N ALA A 92 13.40 8.27 -0.02
CA ALA A 92 12.20 8.00 -0.82
C ALA A 92 11.47 6.70 -0.44
N GLY A 93 12.21 5.68 0.03
CA GLY A 93 11.64 4.38 0.41
C GLY A 93 10.76 4.43 1.66
N TYR A 94 11.01 5.38 2.59
CA TYR A 94 10.41 5.33 3.93
C TYR A 94 9.59 6.56 4.31
N CYS A 95 10.08 7.77 4.01
CA CYS A 95 9.43 9.00 4.44
C CYS A 95 8.68 9.67 3.29
N ARG A 96 7.48 10.17 3.57
CA ARG A 96 6.84 11.14 2.68
C ARG A 96 7.63 12.45 2.77
N PRO A 97 8.20 12.94 1.67
CA PRO A 97 8.84 14.24 1.65
C PRO A 97 7.79 15.32 1.91
N THR A 98 7.94 16.09 2.98
CA THR A 98 7.07 17.25 3.22
C THR A 98 7.57 18.45 2.42
N ALA A 99 6.62 19.20 1.85
CA ALA A 99 6.94 20.48 1.19
C ALA A 99 7.40 21.55 2.19
N SER A 100 7.03 21.40 3.46
CA SER A 100 7.54 22.21 4.57
C SER A 100 8.91 21.70 5.04
N PRO A 101 9.83 22.60 5.44
CA PRO A 101 11.04 22.18 6.14
C PRO A 101 10.68 21.44 7.44
N PRO A 102 11.49 20.46 7.87
CA PRO A 102 11.28 19.76 9.12
C PRO A 102 11.29 20.77 10.27
N PRO A 103 10.52 20.53 11.34
CA PRO A 103 10.54 21.39 12.52
C PRO A 103 11.97 21.60 13.01
N VAL A 104 12.30 22.81 13.47
CA VAL A 104 13.66 23.18 13.92
C VAL A 104 14.19 22.26 15.03
N ALA A 105 13.29 21.60 15.75
CA ALA A 105 13.57 20.61 16.78
C ALA A 105 14.13 19.27 16.25
N VAL A 106 13.96 18.97 14.96
CA VAL A 106 14.51 17.77 14.31
C VAL A 106 15.99 17.99 14.02
N GLN A 107 16.82 17.04 14.46
CA GLN A 107 18.26 17.01 14.19
C GLN A 107 18.55 16.18 12.94
N GLU A 108 18.05 14.95 12.93
CA GLU A 108 18.30 13.97 11.87
C GLU A 108 17.23 12.88 11.88
N LEU A 109 17.16 12.13 10.80
CA LEU A 109 16.41 10.90 10.67
C LEU A 109 17.39 9.73 10.72
N GLN A 110 17.19 8.79 11.63
CA GLN A 110 18.05 7.63 11.81
C GLN A 110 17.31 6.39 11.31
N THR A 111 17.87 5.71 10.30
CA THR A 111 17.27 4.55 9.65
C THR A 111 18.18 3.35 9.81
N THR A 112 17.66 2.26 10.37
CA THR A 112 18.32 0.96 10.39
C THR A 112 17.84 0.15 9.19
N ILE A 113 18.79 -0.26 8.35
CA ILE A 113 18.53 -1.14 7.22
C ILE A 113 19.19 -2.49 7.42
N ARG A 114 18.63 -3.51 6.78
CA ARG A 114 19.24 -4.82 6.60
C ARG A 114 19.62 -4.99 5.14
N VAL A 115 20.87 -5.31 4.88
CA VAL A 115 21.34 -5.67 3.54
C VAL A 115 21.02 -7.13 3.28
N LEU A 116 20.53 -7.42 2.09
CA LEU A 116 19.99 -8.71 1.67
C LEU A 116 20.64 -9.12 0.34
N PRO A 117 20.62 -10.43 -0.01
CA PRO A 117 21.01 -10.86 -1.34
C PRO A 117 20.14 -10.17 -2.42
N PRO A 118 20.65 -10.03 -3.66
CA PRO A 118 19.86 -9.50 -4.75
C PRO A 118 18.63 -10.38 -5.02
N GLN A 119 17.50 -9.77 -5.37
CA GLN A 119 16.28 -10.50 -5.77
C GLN A 119 16.18 -10.67 -7.28
N ASP A 120 15.58 -11.78 -7.72
CA ASP A 120 15.30 -12.03 -9.14
C ASP A 120 14.34 -10.99 -9.73
N CYS A 121 13.44 -10.45 -8.91
CA CYS A 121 12.54 -9.37 -9.29
C CYS A 121 12.19 -8.44 -8.12
N TYR A 122 11.86 -7.19 -8.45
CA TYR A 122 11.45 -6.14 -7.53
C TYR A 122 10.12 -5.54 -8.02
N ILE A 123 9.14 -5.43 -7.13
CA ILE A 123 7.78 -5.03 -7.47
C ILE A 123 7.60 -3.51 -7.33
N SER A 124 6.94 -2.90 -8.32
CA SER A 124 6.54 -1.49 -8.31
C SER A 124 5.25 -1.29 -7.49
N THR A 125 5.27 -0.32 -6.57
CA THR A 125 4.07 0.17 -5.89
C THR A 125 4.06 1.70 -5.81
N LEU A 126 2.92 2.26 -5.42
CA LEU A 126 2.80 3.68 -5.04
C LEU A 126 2.63 3.74 -3.52
N ARG A 127 3.64 4.26 -2.83
CA ARG A 127 3.70 4.40 -1.36
C ARG A 127 4.26 5.76 -0.99
N ASN A 128 3.76 6.41 0.07
CA ASN A 128 4.24 7.74 0.49
C ASN A 128 4.17 8.82 -0.62
N ASN A 129 3.30 8.66 -1.61
CA ASN A 129 3.25 9.44 -2.87
C ASN A 129 4.52 9.37 -3.73
N VAL A 130 5.36 8.36 -3.51
CA VAL A 130 6.49 8.00 -4.36
C VAL A 130 6.15 6.69 -5.06
N ARG A 131 6.22 6.68 -6.39
CA ARG A 131 6.06 5.45 -7.18
C ARG A 131 7.42 4.79 -7.33
N SER A 132 7.58 3.58 -6.83
CA SER A 132 8.75 2.76 -7.15
C SER A 132 8.62 2.13 -8.54
N ARG A 133 9.74 1.77 -9.15
CA ARG A 133 9.81 1.05 -10.43
C ARG A 133 9.96 -0.45 -10.18
N ALA A 134 9.50 -1.23 -11.14
CA ALA A 134 9.81 -2.66 -11.15
C ALA A 134 11.21 -2.86 -11.73
N TRP A 135 11.89 -3.91 -11.28
CA TRP A 135 13.17 -4.34 -11.83
C TRP A 135 13.18 -5.87 -11.91
N GLY A 136 13.53 -6.43 -13.06
CA GLY A 136 13.35 -7.85 -13.36
C GLY A 136 14.64 -8.66 -13.38
N ALA A 137 15.67 -8.24 -12.64
CA ALA A 137 16.94 -8.95 -12.58
C ALA A 137 17.64 -8.76 -11.23
N ALA A 138 18.37 -9.78 -10.81
CA ALA A 138 19.32 -9.67 -9.69
C ALA A 138 20.39 -8.62 -10.01
N ILE A 139 20.60 -7.67 -9.10
CA ILE A 139 21.60 -6.61 -9.25
C ILE A 139 22.24 -6.27 -7.91
N GLY A 140 23.58 -6.32 -7.85
CA GLY A 140 24.36 -5.97 -6.66
C GLY A 140 23.87 -6.70 -5.40
N CYS A 141 23.28 -5.94 -4.49
CA CYS A 141 22.56 -6.44 -3.32
C CYS A 141 21.20 -5.75 -3.21
N SER A 142 20.40 -6.17 -2.23
CA SER A 142 19.16 -5.49 -1.86
C SER A 142 19.27 -4.91 -0.46
N TYR A 143 18.36 -4.02 -0.09
CA TYR A 143 18.18 -3.64 1.31
C TYR A 143 16.70 -3.60 1.68
N LYS A 144 16.44 -3.83 2.97
CA LYS A 144 15.15 -3.64 3.61
C LYS A 144 15.31 -2.64 4.75
N VAL A 145 14.37 -1.71 4.89
CA VAL A 145 14.33 -0.83 6.06
C VAL A 145 13.66 -1.57 7.22
N GLU A 146 14.36 -1.69 8.35
CA GLU A 146 13.83 -2.37 9.55
C GLU A 146 13.21 -1.38 10.54
N ARG A 147 13.87 -0.23 10.73
CA ARG A 147 13.45 0.79 11.68
C ARG A 147 13.83 2.17 11.16
N CYS A 148 13.02 3.16 11.46
CA CYS A 148 13.34 4.55 11.20
C CYS A 148 12.85 5.41 12.36
N CYS A 149 13.61 6.40 12.78
CA CYS A 149 13.21 7.29 13.87
C CYS A 149 13.73 8.72 13.66
N ILE A 150 12.99 9.69 14.16
CA ILE A 150 13.41 11.09 14.22
C ILE A 150 14.20 11.32 15.49
N VAL A 151 15.41 11.87 15.37
CA VAL A 151 16.24 12.32 16.49
C VAL A 151 16.04 13.82 16.68
N LYS A 152 15.76 14.26 17.90
CA LYS A 152 15.57 15.68 18.24
C LYS A 152 16.86 16.31 18.74
N LYS A 153 17.05 17.62 18.46
CA LYS A 153 18.22 18.40 18.93
C LYS A 153 18.36 18.46 20.45
N GLY A 154 17.25 18.34 21.18
CA GLY A 154 17.22 18.34 22.66
C GLY A 154 17.36 16.96 23.29
N GLY A 155 17.67 15.92 22.50
CA GLY A 155 17.59 14.53 22.93
C GLY A 155 16.19 13.94 22.77
N GLY A 156 16.13 12.61 22.72
CA GLY A 156 14.90 11.84 22.49
C GLY A 156 14.67 11.48 21.02
N THR A 157 14.08 10.30 20.82
CA THR A 157 13.77 9.73 19.51
C THR A 157 12.26 9.53 19.37
N ILE A 158 11.73 9.73 18.17
CA ILE A 158 10.35 9.35 17.81
C ILE A 158 10.46 8.26 16.75
N ASP A 159 10.04 7.04 17.07
CA ASP A 159 9.94 5.97 16.08
C ASP A 159 8.90 6.34 15.03
N LEU A 160 9.29 6.19 13.77
CA LEU A 160 8.38 6.32 12.64
C LEU A 160 7.84 4.95 12.31
N GLU A 161 6.55 4.91 12.00
CA GLU A 161 5.91 3.71 11.45
C GLU A 161 5.80 3.86 9.93
N PRO A 162 6.14 2.81 9.16
CA PRO A 162 6.08 2.89 7.73
C PRO A 162 4.61 2.91 7.27
N CYS A 163 4.21 3.88 6.45
CA CYS A 163 2.83 3.99 5.96
C CYS A 163 2.55 2.87 4.94
N LEU A 164 2.01 1.74 5.40
CA LEU A 164 1.75 0.53 4.60
C LEU A 164 0.51 0.63 3.70
N THR A 165 -0.32 1.65 3.86
CA THR A 165 -1.58 1.78 3.10
C THR A 165 -1.37 2.60 1.81
N HIS A 166 -1.95 2.13 0.70
CA HIS A 166 -1.98 2.81 -0.62
C HIS A 166 -2.72 4.16 -0.63
N THR A 167 -3.20 4.58 0.53
CA THR A 167 -3.90 5.83 0.76
C THR A 167 -2.90 6.80 1.32
N SER A 168 -2.48 7.75 0.49
CA SER A 168 -1.80 8.95 0.95
C SER A 168 -2.56 9.47 2.17
N THR A 169 -1.97 9.38 3.36
CA THR A 169 -2.28 10.27 4.47
C THR A 169 -1.86 11.67 4.04
N ILE A 170 -2.63 12.26 3.11
CA ILE A 170 -2.96 13.67 3.28
C ILE A 170 -3.78 13.62 4.57
N GLU A 171 -3.10 13.65 5.71
CA GLU A 171 -3.72 14.33 6.82
C GLU A 171 -3.98 15.71 6.26
N PRO A 172 -5.25 16.09 6.07
CA PRO A 172 -5.51 17.47 5.75
C PRO A 172 -4.86 18.31 6.82
N THR A 173 -4.08 19.29 6.41
CA THR A 173 -3.81 20.39 7.31
C THR A 173 -5.17 20.96 7.69
N LEU A 174 -5.62 20.66 8.91
CA LEU A 174 -6.76 21.28 9.53
C LEU A 174 -6.37 22.74 9.77
N ALA A 175 -6.60 23.59 8.78
CA ALA A 175 -6.54 25.03 8.99
C ALA A 175 -7.85 25.44 9.67
N PRO A 176 -7.83 25.96 10.91
CA PRO A 176 -9.02 26.50 11.53
C PRO A 176 -9.62 27.58 10.63
N VAL A 177 -10.89 27.42 10.25
CA VAL A 177 -11.60 28.40 9.40
C VAL A 177 -11.77 29.75 10.13
N ALA A 178 -11.63 29.75 11.46
CA ALA A 178 -11.69 30.96 12.27
C ALA A 178 -10.28 31.54 12.45
N VAL A 179 -9.77 32.23 11.44
CA VAL A 179 -8.94 33.40 11.74
C VAL A 179 -9.93 34.47 12.18
N GLU A 180 -9.88 34.81 13.45
CA GLU A 180 -10.63 35.91 14.06
C GLU A 180 -10.66 37.09 13.09
N ARG A 181 -11.86 37.56 12.72
CA ARG A 181 -12.07 38.56 11.67
C ARG A 181 -11.43 39.89 12.07
N THR A 182 -10.13 40.01 11.88
CA THR A 182 -9.47 41.30 11.81
C THR A 182 -9.93 41.92 10.50
N MET A 183 -10.76 42.96 10.59
CA MET A 183 -11.24 43.71 9.42
C MET A 183 -10.03 44.27 8.67
N THR A 184 -9.61 43.58 7.62
CA THR A 184 -8.62 44.04 6.67
C THR A 184 -9.34 44.42 5.38
N THR A 185 -8.78 45.39 4.65
CA THR A 185 -9.38 46.12 3.52
C THR A 185 -10.02 45.20 2.45
N ARG A 186 -10.88 45.77 1.57
CA ARG A 186 -11.56 45.02 0.48
C ARG A 186 -10.63 44.10 -0.33
N ALA A 187 -9.36 44.49 -0.53
CA ALA A 187 -8.37 43.68 -1.22
C ALA A 187 -7.96 42.41 -0.44
N ALA A 188 -7.83 42.50 0.89
CA ALA A 188 -7.50 41.38 1.75
C ALA A 188 -8.66 40.37 1.86
N ALA A 189 -9.91 40.84 1.93
CA ALA A 189 -11.09 39.99 1.91
C ALA A 189 -11.25 39.21 0.58
N SER A 190 -10.96 39.86 -0.56
CA SER A 190 -11.00 39.20 -1.87
C SER A 190 -9.92 38.12 -2.01
N ASN A 191 -8.73 38.35 -1.43
CA ASN A 191 -7.65 37.35 -1.42
C ASN A 191 -7.97 36.18 -0.48
N ALA A 192 -8.57 36.43 0.69
CA ALA A 192 -9.02 35.38 1.60
C ALA A 192 -10.12 34.49 0.97
N LEU A 193 -11.08 35.08 0.24
CA LEU A 193 -12.11 34.34 -0.50
C LEU A 193 -11.51 33.49 -1.63
N ARG A 194 -10.49 34.02 -2.32
CA ARG A 194 -9.77 33.29 -3.37
C ARG A 194 -8.95 32.14 -2.80
N GLN A 195 -8.33 32.32 -1.62
CA GLN A 195 -7.65 31.24 -0.90
C GLN A 195 -8.65 30.20 -0.38
N GLN A 196 -9.83 30.60 0.12
CA GLN A 196 -10.90 29.67 0.53
C GLN A 196 -11.42 28.80 -0.62
N ARG A 197 -11.46 29.29 -1.86
CA ARG A 197 -11.81 28.44 -3.03
C ARG A 197 -10.81 27.29 -3.27
N PHE A 198 -9.61 27.39 -2.70
CA PHE A 198 -8.60 26.32 -2.72
C PHE A 198 -8.48 25.59 -1.38
N VAL A 199 -9.19 26.04 -0.34
CA VAL A 199 -9.33 25.27 0.91
C VAL A 199 -10.26 24.11 0.58
N ARG A 200 -9.65 22.97 0.28
CA ARG A 200 -10.35 21.70 0.20
C ARG A 200 -10.95 21.48 1.58
N GLU A 201 -12.28 21.52 1.68
CA GLU A 201 -12.97 21.09 2.88
C GLU A 201 -12.55 19.64 3.11
N VAL A 202 -11.91 19.37 4.26
CA VAL A 202 -11.52 18.01 4.58
C VAL A 202 -12.32 17.52 5.74
N THR A 203 -13.37 16.78 5.39
CA THR A 203 -14.11 15.97 6.34
C THR A 203 -13.23 14.80 6.73
N ILE A 204 -12.71 14.83 7.96
CA ILE A 204 -12.10 13.64 8.56
C ILE A 204 -13.26 12.74 8.99
N GLN A 205 -13.31 11.53 8.44
CA GLN A 205 -14.23 10.51 8.89
C GLN A 205 -13.49 9.48 9.73
N TYR A 206 -14.07 9.17 10.87
CA TYR A 206 -13.57 8.14 11.76
C TYR A 206 -14.40 6.87 11.58
N ASN A 207 -13.71 5.73 11.59
CA ASN A 207 -14.34 4.41 11.57
C ASN A 207 -14.96 4.06 12.93
N LEU A 208 -15.53 2.86 13.03
CA LEU A 208 -16.12 2.36 14.27
C LEU A 208 -15.10 2.19 15.43
N CYS A 209 -13.80 2.23 15.14
CA CYS A 209 -12.70 2.16 16.11
C CYS A 209 -12.03 3.53 16.36
N ASN A 210 -12.63 4.62 15.88
CA ASN A 210 -12.08 5.98 15.95
C ASN A 210 -10.73 6.16 15.21
N GLU A 211 -10.51 5.41 14.14
CA GLU A 211 -9.36 5.56 13.22
C GLU A 211 -9.79 6.30 11.95
N PRO A 212 -8.90 7.10 11.33
CA PRO A 212 -9.21 7.86 10.12
C PRO A 212 -9.42 6.92 8.92
N TRP A 213 -10.63 6.93 8.35
CA TRP A 213 -11.02 6.11 7.19
C TRP A 213 -11.56 6.98 6.05
N ILE A 214 -11.54 6.42 4.84
CA ILE A 214 -12.04 7.14 3.66
C ILE A 214 -13.56 7.04 3.60
N LYS A 215 -14.21 8.18 3.38
CA LYS A 215 -15.64 8.24 3.08
C LYS A 215 -15.96 7.39 1.86
N TYR A 216 -17.00 6.57 1.96
CA TYR A 216 -17.47 5.80 0.82
C TYR A 216 -17.83 6.72 -0.36
N SER A 217 -17.34 6.35 -1.53
CA SER A 217 -17.67 6.92 -2.83
C SER A 217 -17.50 5.82 -3.86
N ILE A 218 -18.41 5.77 -4.83
CA ILE A 218 -18.38 4.79 -5.93
C ILE A 218 -17.01 4.78 -6.65
N SER A 219 -16.35 5.94 -6.75
CA SER A 219 -15.03 6.09 -7.37
C SER A 219 -13.91 5.27 -6.70
N ILE A 220 -14.09 4.85 -5.44
CA ILE A 220 -13.08 4.08 -4.70
C ILE A 220 -13.11 2.60 -5.08
N VAL A 221 -14.30 2.09 -5.38
CA VAL A 221 -14.56 0.69 -5.74
C VAL A 221 -14.72 0.49 -7.25
N ALA A 222 -14.80 1.58 -8.01
CA ALA A 222 -14.79 1.55 -9.47
C ALA A 222 -13.43 1.11 -10.03
N ASP A 223 -13.47 0.43 -11.17
CA ASP A 223 -12.29 0.02 -11.90
C ASP A 223 -11.45 1.22 -12.35
N LYS A 224 -10.13 1.09 -12.27
CA LYS A 224 -9.19 2.19 -12.58
C LYS A 224 -8.77 2.23 -14.06
N GLY A 225 -9.48 1.51 -14.92
CA GLY A 225 -9.24 1.48 -16.36
C GLY A 225 -9.82 0.22 -17.01
N LEU A 226 -9.68 0.12 -18.33
CA LEU A 226 -10.27 -0.96 -19.15
C LEU A 226 -9.45 -2.27 -19.18
N LYS A 227 -8.32 -2.33 -18.46
CA LYS A 227 -7.46 -3.51 -18.45
C LYS A 227 -7.76 -4.34 -17.20
N LYS A 228 -7.92 -5.67 -17.34
CA LYS A 228 -8.19 -6.61 -16.23
C LYS A 228 -7.37 -6.36 -14.95
N PRO A 229 -6.04 -6.09 -15.00
CA PRO A 229 -5.27 -5.83 -13.79
C PRO A 229 -5.62 -4.55 -13.02
N LEU A 230 -6.40 -3.65 -13.64
CA LEU A 230 -6.89 -2.39 -13.04
C LEU A 230 -8.30 -2.54 -12.45
N TYR A 231 -8.92 -3.72 -12.58
CA TYR A 231 -10.23 -3.98 -12.03
C TYR A 231 -10.18 -4.19 -10.52
N THR A 232 -11.24 -3.83 -9.82
CA THR A 232 -11.34 -4.02 -8.37
C THR A 232 -11.37 -5.50 -7.99
N SER A 233 -12.05 -6.34 -8.75
CA SER A 233 -12.01 -7.81 -8.58
C SER A 233 -10.59 -8.37 -8.66
N ALA A 234 -9.80 -7.92 -9.64
CA ALA A 234 -8.42 -8.36 -9.81
C ALA A 234 -7.50 -7.89 -8.67
N ARG A 235 -7.83 -6.77 -8.00
CA ARG A 235 -7.12 -6.32 -6.79
C ARG A 235 -7.41 -7.24 -5.61
N LEU A 236 -8.68 -7.57 -5.39
CA LEU A 236 -9.09 -8.50 -4.34
C LEU A 236 -8.45 -9.89 -4.51
N LYS A 237 -8.42 -10.39 -5.75
CA LYS A 237 -7.75 -11.67 -6.09
C LYS A 237 -6.26 -11.69 -5.77
N LYS A 238 -5.58 -10.54 -5.82
CA LYS A 238 -4.15 -10.42 -5.49
C LYS A 238 -3.86 -10.37 -3.99
N GLY A 239 -4.89 -10.50 -3.15
CA GLY A 239 -4.77 -10.56 -1.71
C GLY A 239 -5.18 -9.28 -0.98
N GLU A 240 -5.62 -8.22 -1.69
CA GLU A 240 -6.27 -7.09 -0.99
C GLU A 240 -7.63 -7.53 -0.45
N VAL A 241 -8.01 -7.00 0.72
CA VAL A 241 -9.33 -7.23 1.31
C VAL A 241 -10.05 -5.90 1.46
N LEU A 242 -11.32 -5.87 1.07
CA LEU A 242 -12.14 -4.67 1.17
C LEU A 242 -12.97 -4.69 2.44
N TYR A 243 -12.69 -3.76 3.36
CA TYR A 243 -13.48 -3.52 4.55
C TYR A 243 -14.41 -2.33 4.32
N LEU A 244 -15.68 -2.51 4.69
CA LEU A 244 -16.71 -1.50 4.48
C LEU A 244 -17.51 -1.30 5.75
N GLU A 245 -17.90 -0.07 6.03
CA GLU A 245 -18.66 0.23 7.24
C GLU A 245 -19.95 0.97 6.94
N THR A 246 -21.01 0.54 7.61
CA THR A 246 -22.21 1.36 7.86
C THR A 246 -21.94 2.25 9.07
N HIS A 247 -22.95 2.94 9.60
CA HIS A 247 -22.80 3.69 10.86
C HIS A 247 -22.62 2.81 12.10
N SER A 248 -22.85 1.50 12.01
CA SER A 248 -22.87 0.59 13.18
C SER A 248 -22.18 -0.75 12.96
N CYS A 249 -21.95 -1.18 11.72
CA CYS A 249 -21.41 -2.49 11.39
C CYS A 249 -20.20 -2.36 10.45
N ARG A 250 -19.24 -3.27 10.59
CA ARG A 250 -18.14 -3.48 9.64
C ARG A 250 -18.36 -4.79 8.89
N TYR A 251 -18.09 -4.76 7.59
CA TYR A 251 -18.17 -5.87 6.66
C TYR A 251 -16.83 -6.08 5.97
N GLU A 252 -16.64 -7.31 5.49
CA GLU A 252 -15.46 -7.78 4.78
C GLU A 252 -15.90 -8.42 3.46
N LEU A 253 -15.31 -7.96 2.36
CA LEU A 253 -15.36 -8.62 1.06
C LEU A 253 -13.95 -9.11 0.72
N CYS A 254 -13.79 -10.43 0.60
CA CYS A 254 -12.51 -11.04 0.28
C CYS A 254 -12.65 -12.10 -0.81
N PHE A 255 -11.57 -12.31 -1.57
CA PHE A 255 -11.44 -13.42 -2.50
C PHE A 255 -11.19 -14.73 -1.74
N THR A 256 -11.86 -15.82 -2.13
CA THR A 256 -11.76 -17.13 -1.47
C THR A 256 -11.27 -18.24 -2.38
N GLY A 257 -11.13 -17.99 -3.68
CA GLY A 257 -10.63 -18.98 -4.63
C GLY A 257 -11.31 -18.86 -5.99
N GLU A 258 -11.11 -19.87 -6.82
CA GLU A 258 -11.74 -19.96 -8.15
C GLU A 258 -12.62 -21.21 -8.21
N LYS A 259 -13.71 -21.15 -8.99
CA LYS A 259 -14.62 -22.28 -9.21
C LYS A 259 -14.80 -22.51 -10.70
N MET A 260 -14.82 -23.78 -11.11
CA MET A 260 -15.20 -24.17 -12.46
C MET A 260 -16.72 -24.09 -12.61
N VAL A 261 -17.19 -23.27 -13.55
CA VAL A 261 -18.61 -23.17 -13.92
C VAL A 261 -18.77 -23.61 -15.37
N LYS A 262 -19.89 -24.26 -15.69
CA LYS A 262 -20.21 -24.60 -17.09
C LYS A 262 -20.50 -23.32 -17.85
N ALA A 263 -19.87 -23.10 -19.01
CA ALA A 263 -20.16 -21.97 -19.86
C ALA A 263 -21.62 -22.00 -20.27
N ILE A 264 -22.32 -20.88 -20.05
CA ILE A 264 -23.64 -20.66 -20.64
C ILE A 264 -23.38 -20.09 -22.05
N PRO A 265 -23.80 -20.76 -23.14
CA PRO A 265 -23.59 -20.24 -24.47
C PRO A 265 -24.33 -18.92 -24.66
N ALA A 266 -23.62 -17.91 -25.16
CA ALA A 266 -24.12 -16.55 -25.41
C ALA A 266 -25.04 -16.47 -26.65
N SER A 267 -26.08 -17.31 -26.71
CA SER A 267 -27.03 -17.36 -27.82
C SER A 267 -28.47 -17.25 -27.33
N GLN A 268 -28.80 -16.19 -26.59
CA GLN A 268 -30.16 -15.67 -26.44
C GLN A 268 -30.13 -14.14 -26.31
N MET A 269 -29.55 -13.45 -27.28
CA MET A 269 -29.98 -12.09 -27.61
C MET A 269 -30.60 -12.15 -29.00
N HIS A 270 -31.92 -11.97 -29.02
CA HIS A 270 -32.76 -12.02 -30.20
C HIS A 270 -32.52 -10.73 -31.00
N ASP A 271 -32.01 -10.86 -32.22
CA ASP A 271 -32.05 -9.80 -33.23
C ASP A 271 -32.71 -10.40 -34.48
N PRO A 272 -33.93 -9.97 -34.87
CA PRO A 272 -34.58 -10.47 -36.06
C PRO A 272 -34.17 -9.61 -37.25
N ASP A 273 -33.41 -10.16 -38.20
CA ASP A 273 -33.60 -9.92 -39.63
C ASP A 273 -32.49 -10.59 -40.45
N THR A 274 -32.88 -11.61 -41.21
CA THR A 274 -32.74 -11.72 -42.68
C THR A 274 -32.58 -13.18 -43.11
N GLU A 275 -33.49 -13.62 -43.98
CA GLU A 275 -33.71 -14.96 -44.47
C GLU A 275 -32.65 -15.52 -45.46
N LYS A 276 -32.57 -16.87 -45.45
CA LYS A 276 -32.46 -17.84 -46.59
C LYS A 276 -31.11 -18.47 -47.00
N SER A 277 -31.05 -19.80 -46.72
CA SER A 277 -30.72 -20.94 -47.63
C SER A 277 -29.24 -21.19 -47.99
N GLN A 278 -28.64 -22.40 -48.02
CA GLN A 278 -29.08 -23.81 -47.98
C GLN A 278 -27.83 -24.75 -47.88
N ASN A 279 -28.01 -25.95 -47.28
CA ASN A 279 -27.33 -27.27 -47.45
C ASN A 279 -25.77 -27.40 -47.34
N HIS A 280 -25.15 -28.33 -46.58
CA HIS A 280 -25.24 -29.80 -46.65
C HIS A 280 -24.67 -30.53 -45.39
N HIS A 281 -25.23 -31.73 -45.16
CA HIS A 281 -24.93 -32.94 -44.35
C HIS A 281 -23.63 -33.12 -43.48
N PRO A 282 -23.71 -33.94 -42.39
CA PRO A 282 -22.78 -33.95 -41.27
C PRO A 282 -21.67 -34.99 -41.42
N THR A 283 -20.50 -34.67 -40.89
CA THR A 283 -19.46 -35.66 -40.62
C THR A 283 -18.81 -35.40 -39.26
N ASN A 284 -19.14 -36.30 -38.34
CA ASN A 284 -18.17 -37.05 -37.55
C ASN A 284 -17.40 -36.30 -36.44
N GLY A 285 -17.84 -36.56 -35.20
CA GLY A 285 -16.93 -36.92 -34.11
C GLY A 285 -16.09 -35.80 -33.51
N GLU A 286 -16.71 -34.76 -32.96
CA GLU A 286 -16.05 -33.90 -31.99
C GLU A 286 -16.59 -34.20 -30.60
N LYS A 287 -15.73 -34.75 -29.75
CA LYS A 287 -15.96 -34.82 -28.31
C LYS A 287 -16.34 -33.43 -27.86
N ALA A 288 -17.52 -33.30 -27.24
CA ALA A 288 -17.93 -32.08 -26.56
C ALA A 288 -16.88 -31.77 -25.48
N ASP A 289 -15.91 -30.92 -25.83
CA ASP A 289 -15.06 -30.26 -24.87
C ASP A 289 -16.00 -29.31 -24.13
N SER A 290 -16.44 -29.75 -22.95
CA SER A 290 -17.34 -28.98 -22.12
C SER A 290 -16.60 -27.70 -21.72
N ASP A 291 -16.93 -26.59 -22.37
CA ASP A 291 -16.42 -25.25 -22.05
C ASP A 291 -16.68 -24.96 -20.57
N HIS A 292 -15.69 -25.20 -19.73
CA HIS A 292 -15.71 -24.85 -18.32
C HIS A 292 -14.92 -23.55 -18.16
N VAL A 293 -15.57 -22.51 -17.63
CA VAL A 293 -14.94 -21.23 -17.34
C VAL A 293 -14.58 -21.17 -15.85
N MET A 294 -13.35 -20.76 -15.56
CA MET A 294 -12.92 -20.45 -14.21
C MET A 294 -13.47 -19.08 -13.80
N VAL A 295 -14.22 -19.04 -12.71
CA VAL A 295 -14.81 -17.82 -12.15
C VAL A 295 -14.21 -17.55 -10.78
N ASP A 296 -13.89 -16.28 -10.52
CA ASP A 296 -13.38 -15.81 -9.24
C ASP A 296 -14.49 -15.78 -8.19
N VAL A 297 -14.22 -16.34 -7.02
CA VAL A 297 -15.19 -16.50 -5.94
C VAL A 297 -14.85 -15.60 -4.76
N PHE A 298 -15.86 -14.92 -4.26
CA PHE A 298 -15.77 -13.98 -3.15
C PHE A 298 -16.68 -14.38 -1.98
N ARG A 299 -16.34 -13.85 -0.81
CA ARG A 299 -17.10 -14.03 0.43
C ARG A 299 -17.44 -12.68 1.03
N TRP A 300 -18.71 -12.50 1.41
CA TRP A 300 -19.19 -11.35 2.15
C TRP A 300 -19.45 -11.74 3.61
N SER A 301 -18.77 -11.08 4.53
CA SER A 301 -18.87 -11.36 5.97
C SER A 301 -19.11 -10.10 6.77
N ARG A 302 -19.80 -10.24 7.92
CA ARG A 302 -19.91 -9.19 8.93
C ARG A 302 -18.85 -9.43 10.01
N CYS A 303 -18.07 -8.42 10.36
CA CYS A 303 -17.19 -8.50 11.51
C CYS A 303 -18.02 -8.57 12.80
N LYS A 304 -17.74 -9.56 13.67
CA LYS A 304 -18.43 -9.68 14.96
C LYS A 304 -18.17 -8.46 15.85
N ASN A 305 -16.94 -7.97 15.82
CA ASN A 305 -16.52 -6.75 16.50
C ASN A 305 -15.70 -5.89 15.52
N PRO A 306 -15.91 -4.56 15.46
CA PRO A 306 -15.00 -3.68 14.75
C PRO A 306 -13.66 -3.63 15.51
N LEU A 307 -12.59 -4.10 14.87
CA LEU A 307 -11.24 -4.14 15.45
C LEU A 307 -10.36 -3.01 14.87
N PRO A 308 -9.46 -2.41 15.67
CA PRO A 308 -8.47 -1.47 15.14
C PRO A 308 -7.60 -2.12 14.06
N GLN A 309 -7.17 -1.37 13.05
CA GLN A 309 -6.40 -1.89 11.91
C GLN A 309 -5.13 -2.64 12.34
N LYS A 310 -4.42 -2.13 13.37
CA LYS A 310 -3.23 -2.78 13.92
C LYS A 310 -3.52 -4.19 14.44
N VAL A 311 -4.68 -4.38 15.07
CA VAL A 311 -5.12 -5.67 15.61
C VAL A 311 -5.51 -6.61 14.47
N MET A 312 -6.22 -6.11 13.45
CA MET A 312 -6.59 -6.90 12.27
C MET A 312 -5.35 -7.48 11.57
N ARG A 313 -4.30 -6.66 11.37
CA ARG A 313 -3.04 -7.12 10.77
C ARG A 313 -2.31 -8.17 11.60
N LEU A 314 -2.39 -8.08 12.93
CA LEU A 314 -1.75 -9.03 13.83
C LEU A 314 -2.46 -10.39 13.80
N ILE A 315 -3.80 -10.38 13.72
CA ILE A 315 -4.62 -11.59 13.68
C ILE A 315 -4.57 -12.25 12.29
N GLY A 316 -4.50 -11.44 11.24
CA GLY A 316 -4.52 -11.88 9.85
C GLY A 316 -5.63 -11.22 9.04
N ILE A 317 -5.34 -10.94 7.77
CA ILE A 317 -6.27 -10.37 6.80
C ILE A 317 -6.29 -11.30 5.58
N PRO A 318 -7.46 -11.78 5.11
CA PRO A 318 -8.80 -11.59 5.67
C PRO A 318 -8.93 -12.10 7.11
N LEU A 319 -9.91 -11.58 7.86
CA LEU A 319 -10.07 -11.97 9.26
C LEU A 319 -10.44 -13.46 9.36
N PRO A 320 -9.88 -14.19 10.34
CA PRO A 320 -10.26 -15.57 10.61
C PRO A 320 -11.76 -15.71 10.92
N LEU A 321 -12.33 -16.88 10.60
CA LEU A 321 -13.76 -17.19 10.77
C LEU A 321 -14.27 -17.01 12.22
N GLU A 322 -13.40 -17.05 13.21
CA GLU A 322 -13.77 -16.78 14.60
C GLU A 322 -14.15 -15.30 14.84
N HIS A 323 -13.66 -14.37 14.01
CA HIS A 323 -13.88 -12.93 14.11
C HIS A 323 -14.98 -12.40 13.18
N VAL A 324 -15.47 -13.23 12.27
CA VAL A 324 -16.47 -12.85 11.28
C VAL A 324 -17.67 -13.80 11.28
N GLU A 325 -18.80 -13.29 10.85
CA GLU A 325 -20.00 -14.05 10.52
C GLU A 325 -20.15 -14.02 9.00
N VAL A 326 -20.03 -15.18 8.36
CA VAL A 326 -20.21 -15.29 6.91
C VAL A 326 -21.69 -15.08 6.60
N LEU A 327 -21.99 -14.07 5.81
CA LEU A 327 -23.35 -13.75 5.40
C LEU A 327 -23.65 -14.37 4.04
N GLU A 328 -22.71 -14.25 3.10
CA GLU A 328 -22.81 -14.86 1.79
C GLU A 328 -21.45 -15.44 1.39
N GLU A 329 -21.49 -16.59 0.75
CA GLU A 329 -20.32 -17.30 0.23
C GLU A 329 -20.54 -17.66 -1.24
N SER A 330 -19.47 -18.05 -1.92
CA SER A 330 -19.54 -18.46 -3.32
C SER A 330 -20.08 -17.38 -4.27
N LEU A 331 -19.81 -16.10 -3.97
CA LEU A 331 -20.26 -14.96 -4.79
C LEU A 331 -19.37 -14.81 -6.01
N ASP A 332 -19.97 -14.64 -7.19
CA ASP A 332 -19.27 -14.15 -8.36
C ASP A 332 -19.16 -12.61 -8.31
N TRP A 333 -18.29 -12.01 -9.12
CA TRP A 333 -18.14 -10.54 -9.10
C TRP A 333 -19.42 -9.79 -9.49
N GLU A 334 -20.24 -10.39 -10.36
CA GLU A 334 -21.51 -9.81 -10.81
C GLU A 334 -22.60 -9.82 -9.72
N ASP A 335 -22.44 -10.63 -8.67
CA ASP A 335 -23.33 -10.66 -7.51
C ASP A 335 -23.12 -9.45 -6.57
N VAL A 336 -22.02 -8.71 -6.74
CA VAL A 336 -21.67 -7.54 -5.94
C VAL A 336 -21.99 -6.26 -6.70
N GLN A 337 -23.15 -5.67 -6.43
CA GLN A 337 -23.64 -4.51 -7.17
C GLN A 337 -23.43 -3.22 -6.38
N TRP A 338 -22.56 -2.35 -6.88
CA TRP A 338 -22.23 -1.08 -6.23
C TRP A 338 -23.21 0.04 -6.61
N SER A 339 -23.61 0.84 -5.63
CA SER A 339 -24.45 2.03 -5.83
C SER A 339 -23.73 3.30 -5.34
N GLN A 340 -24.31 4.48 -5.56
CA GLN A 340 -23.71 5.71 -5.03
C GLN A 340 -23.69 5.76 -3.49
N THR A 341 -24.56 5.00 -2.83
CA THR A 341 -24.78 5.01 -1.38
C THR A 341 -24.34 3.73 -0.69
N GLY A 342 -23.98 2.68 -1.42
CA GLY A 342 -23.61 1.42 -0.80
C GLY A 342 -23.36 0.27 -1.75
N VAL A 343 -23.68 -0.94 -1.28
CA VAL A 343 -23.52 -2.18 -2.04
C VAL A 343 -24.74 -3.07 -1.84
N TRP A 344 -25.15 -3.74 -2.90
CA TRP A 344 -26.20 -4.74 -2.94
C TRP A 344 -25.57 -6.12 -3.08
N ILE A 345 -25.92 -7.02 -2.17
CA ILE A 345 -25.46 -8.40 -2.15
C ILE A 345 -26.65 -9.28 -1.78
N ALA A 346 -26.90 -10.34 -2.54
CA ALA A 346 -28.03 -11.26 -2.36
C ALA A 346 -29.39 -10.53 -2.18
N GLY A 347 -29.62 -9.48 -2.96
CA GLY A 347 -30.87 -8.70 -2.93
C GLY A 347 -31.03 -7.77 -1.72
N LYS A 348 -29.99 -7.61 -0.89
CA LYS A 348 -29.99 -6.71 0.27
C LYS A 348 -29.02 -5.56 0.09
N GLU A 349 -29.50 -4.34 0.31
CA GLU A 349 -28.66 -3.13 0.34
C GLU A 349 -27.96 -2.94 1.69
N TYR A 350 -26.68 -2.59 1.63
CA TYR A 350 -25.88 -2.14 2.75
C TYR A 350 -25.46 -0.70 2.49
N THR A 351 -26.05 0.26 3.20
CA THR A 351 -25.71 1.69 3.07
C THR A 351 -24.36 1.99 3.70
N LEU A 352 -23.38 2.35 2.87
CA LEU A 352 -21.99 2.48 3.28
C LEU A 352 -21.65 3.93 3.63
N ALA A 353 -21.03 4.11 4.78
CA ALA A 353 -20.46 5.37 5.19
C ALA A 353 -18.96 5.44 4.84
N ARG A 354 -18.23 4.33 4.97
CA ARG A 354 -16.76 4.29 4.87
C ARG A 354 -16.28 3.02 4.18
N VAL A 355 -15.09 3.09 3.60
CA VAL A 355 -14.47 1.98 2.86
C VAL A 355 -12.95 2.03 2.97
N HIS A 356 -12.32 0.87 3.06
CA HIS A 356 -10.87 0.76 3.15
C HIS A 356 -10.38 -0.58 2.57
N PHE A 357 -9.36 -0.52 1.71
CA PHE A 357 -8.63 -1.71 1.27
C PHE A 357 -7.47 -1.94 2.23
N LEU A 358 -7.32 -3.18 2.70
CA LEU A 358 -6.22 -3.62 3.56
C LEU A 358 -5.39 -4.73 2.92
#